data_AF-A0A3B8VAI3-F1
#
_entry.id   AF-A0A3B8VAI3-F1
#
_cell.length_a   1.000
_cell.length_b   1.000
_cell.length_c   1.000
_cell.angle_alpha   90.00
_cell.angle_beta   90.00
_cell.angle_gamma   90.00
#
_symmetry.space_group_name_H-M   'P 1'
#
loop_
_entity.id
_entity.type
_entity.pdbx_description
1 polymer ?
#
loop_
_entity_poly.entity_id
_entity_poly.type
_entity_poly.pdbx_seq_one_letter_code
_entity_poly.pdbx_strand_id
1 'polypeptide(L)'
;MPQLPSGTRLWLSAASILDPATGFLPSGQDRFWYRDVDPGTDWLPGEPGRPPECLRTATVPGDRIEAAAYVRVLIATSAEAEPTWRGDWLLTFERPDDFTLEDWEASLAFFGSPRSLDLLDAVIERCRRQAETGGTLEIEGFEPAMDGRPALAERLAIAVGNADRLVRRRGDSELTGEDDVVRRIDERLEAMYEFADRSLDVHGPHRAIAHRLLATLAYELGDREDAVRHARAHEILLPDGVAFSHRLITRAQQAETAGAVRLGPRVRGGPLERAGDV
;
A
#
# COMPACT_ATOMS: atom_id res chain seq x y z
N MET A 1 -25.94 0.21 16.22
CA MET A 1 -25.16 -0.72 17.05
C MET A 1 -26.16 -1.68 17.66
N PRO A 2 -26.37 -2.84 17.05
CA PRO A 2 -27.15 -3.89 17.68
C PRO A 2 -26.34 -4.51 18.82
N GLN A 3 -27.03 -4.85 19.89
CA GLN A 3 -26.58 -5.86 20.84
C GLN A 3 -27.37 -7.13 20.51
N LEU A 4 -26.64 -8.22 20.27
CA LEU A 4 -27.19 -9.53 19.97
C LEU A 4 -27.72 -10.18 21.27
N PRO A 5 -28.61 -11.19 21.19
CA PRO A 5 -29.13 -11.92 22.34
C PRO A 5 -28.06 -12.44 23.32
N SER A 6 -26.91 -12.91 22.80
CA SER A 6 -25.74 -13.32 23.58
C SER A 6 -25.06 -12.21 24.37
N GLY A 7 -25.43 -10.95 24.12
CA GLY A 7 -24.78 -9.76 24.67
C GLY A 7 -23.61 -9.24 23.82
N THR A 8 -23.21 -9.97 22.77
CA THR A 8 -22.22 -9.53 21.78
C THR A 8 -22.71 -8.30 21.03
N ARG A 9 -21.81 -7.38 20.71
CA ARG A 9 -22.12 -6.14 20.00
C ARG A 9 -21.46 -6.15 18.62
N LEU A 10 -22.16 -5.64 17.61
CA LEU A 10 -21.68 -5.52 16.24
C LEU A 10 -21.61 -4.07 15.76
N TRP A 11 -20.62 -3.82 14.90
CA TRP A 11 -20.47 -2.56 14.18
C TRP A 11 -20.09 -2.81 12.73
N LEU A 12 -20.52 -1.90 11.87
CA LEU A 12 -20.03 -1.81 10.50
C LEU A 12 -19.10 -0.60 10.40
N SER A 13 -17.99 -0.76 9.71
CA SER A 13 -17.01 0.31 9.55
C SER A 13 -16.52 0.41 8.11
N ALA A 14 -16.52 1.64 7.61
CA ALA A 14 -15.91 2.02 6.33
C ALA A 14 -14.44 2.47 6.48
N ALA A 15 -13.79 2.18 7.62
CA ALA A 15 -12.42 2.64 7.91
C ALA A 15 -11.34 2.01 7.00
N SER A 16 -11.70 0.96 6.27
CA SER A 16 -10.94 0.42 5.14
C SER A 16 -10.78 1.44 4.01
N ILE A 17 -11.78 2.28 3.75
CA ILE A 17 -11.77 3.30 2.70
C ILE A 17 -11.09 4.56 3.20
N LEU A 18 -10.01 4.97 2.52
CA LEU A 18 -9.30 6.19 2.87
C LEU A 18 -10.22 7.42 2.74
N ASP A 19 -9.91 8.47 3.49
CA ASP A 19 -10.67 9.72 3.42
C ASP A 19 -10.37 10.41 2.08
N PRO A 20 -11.39 10.75 1.25
CA PRO A 20 -11.19 11.44 -0.02
C PRO A 20 -10.46 12.78 0.08
N ALA A 21 -10.50 13.43 1.24
CA ALA A 21 -9.75 14.66 1.52
C ALA A 21 -8.26 14.41 1.80
N THR A 22 -7.89 13.15 2.05
CA THR A 22 -6.47 12.76 2.14
C THR A 22 -5.91 12.73 0.73
N GLY A 23 -5.05 13.70 0.38
CA GLY A 23 -4.30 13.68 -0.87
C GLY A 23 -3.50 12.39 -0.95
N PHE A 24 -3.82 11.53 -1.91
CA PHE A 24 -3.24 10.17 -2.00
C PHE A 24 -2.73 9.90 -3.41
N LEU A 25 -2.00 8.78 -3.59
CA LEU A 25 -1.55 8.33 -4.91
C LEU A 25 -2.72 8.31 -5.91
N PRO A 26 -2.51 8.73 -7.17
CA PRO A 26 -3.48 8.50 -8.22
C PRO A 26 -3.82 7.02 -8.32
N SER A 27 -5.07 6.69 -8.00
CA SER A 27 -5.63 5.34 -8.10
C SER A 27 -5.89 4.92 -9.55
N GLY A 28 -5.87 5.88 -10.48
CA GLY A 28 -6.29 5.70 -11.87
C GLY A 28 -7.74 6.16 -12.08
N GLN A 29 -8.20 6.21 -13.34
CA GLN A 29 -9.60 6.53 -13.63
C GLN A 29 -10.51 5.48 -13.00
N ASP A 30 -11.55 5.93 -12.30
CA ASP A 30 -12.60 5.09 -11.72
C ASP A 30 -12.10 4.04 -10.69
N ARG A 31 -11.00 4.36 -9.99
CA ARG A 31 -10.42 3.50 -8.96
C ARG A 31 -10.27 4.24 -7.65
N PHE A 32 -10.25 3.51 -6.54
CA PHE A 32 -10.00 4.06 -5.20
C PHE A 32 -9.05 3.14 -4.41
N TRP A 33 -8.47 3.67 -3.34
CA TRP A 33 -7.64 2.93 -2.40
C TRP A 33 -8.43 2.46 -1.19
N TYR A 34 -8.11 1.24 -0.75
CA TYR A 34 -8.62 0.66 0.48
C TYR A 34 -7.55 -0.13 1.22
N ARG A 35 -7.76 -0.31 2.52
CA ARG A 35 -6.95 -1.15 3.41
C ARG A 35 -7.54 -2.55 3.46
N ASP A 36 -6.77 -3.52 3.01
CA ASP A 36 -7.08 -4.96 3.06
C ASP A 36 -6.18 -5.68 4.08
N VAL A 37 -6.44 -6.95 4.38
CA VAL A 37 -5.49 -7.80 5.11
C VAL A 37 -4.27 -8.07 4.21
N ASP A 38 -3.07 -8.02 4.79
CA ASP A 38 -1.83 -8.29 4.07
C ASP A 38 -1.66 -9.80 3.81
N PRO A 39 -1.75 -10.27 2.54
CA PRO A 39 -1.60 -11.68 2.21
C PRO A 39 -0.16 -12.19 2.36
N GLY A 40 0.83 -11.30 2.52
CA GLY A 40 2.23 -11.64 2.74
C GLY A 40 2.56 -12.00 4.19
N THR A 41 1.55 -12.12 5.05
CA THR A 41 1.70 -12.49 6.45
C THR A 41 1.01 -13.81 6.72
N ASP A 42 1.53 -14.58 7.68
CA ASP A 42 0.91 -15.83 8.13
C ASP A 42 -0.29 -15.58 9.07
N TRP A 43 -0.82 -14.36 9.11
CA TRP A 43 -1.90 -13.97 10.00
C TRP A 43 -3.24 -14.54 9.51
N LEU A 44 -3.96 -15.21 10.41
CA LEU A 44 -5.25 -15.82 10.09
C LEU A 44 -6.42 -15.01 10.67
N PRO A 45 -7.57 -14.92 9.96
CA PRO A 45 -8.79 -14.33 10.52
C PRO A 45 -9.14 -14.93 11.89
N GLY A 46 -9.41 -14.07 12.87
CA GLY A 46 -9.67 -14.47 14.25
C GLY A 46 -8.44 -14.57 15.17
N GLU A 47 -7.21 -14.46 14.65
CA GLU A 47 -6.02 -14.40 15.50
C GLU A 47 -5.99 -13.12 16.36
N PRO A 48 -5.47 -13.22 17.60
CA PRO A 48 -5.42 -12.08 18.51
C PRO A 48 -4.49 -10.98 17.98
N GLY A 49 -4.88 -9.73 18.23
CA GLY A 49 -4.13 -8.54 17.78
C GLY A 49 -4.79 -7.85 16.59
N ARG A 50 -4.13 -6.80 16.09
CA ARG A 50 -4.62 -6.06 14.94
C ARG A 50 -4.18 -6.79 13.65
N PRO A 51 -5.09 -7.08 12.71
CA PRO A 51 -4.72 -7.67 11.43
C PRO A 51 -3.65 -6.81 10.75
N PRO A 52 -2.58 -7.40 10.18
CA PRO A 52 -1.65 -6.67 9.35
C PRO A 52 -2.40 -6.22 8.09
N GLU A 53 -2.33 -4.94 7.78
CA GLU A 53 -3.10 -4.32 6.70
C GLU A 53 -2.19 -3.92 5.55
N CYS A 54 -2.63 -4.11 4.31
CA CYS A 54 -2.00 -3.54 3.12
C CYS A 54 -2.93 -2.62 2.33
N LEU A 55 -2.35 -1.73 1.52
CA LEU A 55 -3.13 -0.84 0.65
C LEU A 55 -3.29 -1.46 -0.73
N ARG A 56 -4.52 -1.50 -1.21
CA ARG A 56 -4.90 -2.03 -2.51
C ARG A 56 -5.76 -1.02 -3.24
N THR A 57 -5.86 -1.19 -4.56
CA THR A 57 -6.81 -0.42 -5.37
C THR A 57 -7.91 -1.33 -5.89
N ALA A 58 -9.11 -0.76 -6.01
CA ALA A 58 -10.24 -1.42 -6.65
C ALA A 58 -11.01 -0.42 -7.51
N THR A 59 -11.84 -0.94 -8.42
CA THR A 59 -12.80 -0.14 -9.19
C THR A 59 -13.91 0.33 -8.28
N VAL A 60 -14.38 1.57 -8.45
CA VAL A 60 -15.48 2.12 -7.65
C VAL A 60 -16.69 1.17 -7.70
N PRO A 61 -17.27 0.76 -6.55
CA PRO A 61 -18.40 -0.15 -6.53
C PRO A 61 -19.62 0.49 -7.19
N GLY A 62 -20.27 -0.25 -8.10
CA GLY A 62 -21.48 0.18 -8.80
C GLY A 62 -22.76 -0.02 -8.01
N ASP A 63 -22.74 -0.90 -7.00
CA ASP A 63 -23.88 -1.19 -6.15
C ASP A 63 -23.49 -1.52 -4.69
N ARG A 64 -24.51 -1.74 -3.86
CA ARG A 64 -24.35 -2.00 -2.42
C ARG A 64 -23.71 -3.37 -2.11
N ILE A 65 -23.83 -4.35 -3.01
CA ILE A 65 -23.23 -5.67 -2.84
C ILE A 65 -21.72 -5.55 -3.03
N GLU A 66 -21.29 -4.86 -4.10
CA GLU A 66 -19.88 -4.56 -4.34
C GLU A 66 -19.29 -3.68 -3.22
N ALA A 67 -20.05 -2.68 -2.74
CA ALA A 67 -19.62 -1.85 -1.62
C ALA A 67 -19.39 -2.65 -0.32
N ALA A 68 -20.18 -3.70 -0.08
CA ALA A 68 -20.07 -4.54 1.10
C ALA A 68 -18.73 -5.30 1.17
N ALA A 69 -18.04 -5.51 0.03
CA ALA A 69 -16.71 -6.10 -0.01
C ALA A 69 -15.67 -5.27 0.75
N TYR A 70 -15.94 -3.98 0.93
CA TYR A 70 -15.03 -3.04 1.58
C TYR A 70 -15.53 -2.60 2.96
N VAL A 71 -16.64 -3.12 3.47
CA VAL A 71 -17.14 -2.77 4.81
C VAL A 71 -16.70 -3.82 5.82
N ARG A 72 -16.06 -3.38 6.90
CA ARG A 72 -15.60 -4.24 7.99
C ARG A 72 -16.72 -4.53 8.96
N VAL A 73 -16.79 -5.77 9.43
CA VAL A 73 -17.61 -6.16 10.58
C VAL A 73 -16.70 -6.16 11.81
N LEU A 74 -17.03 -5.33 12.81
CA LEU A 74 -16.31 -5.32 14.08
C LEU A 74 -17.18 -5.96 15.14
N ILE A 75 -16.54 -6.75 16.01
CA ILE A 75 -17.19 -7.54 17.05
C ILE A 75 -16.57 -7.17 18.39
N ALA A 76 -17.41 -7.05 19.42
CA ALA A 76 -17.00 -7.05 20.81
C ALA A 76 -17.93 -7.96 21.59
N THR A 77 -17.36 -8.98 22.23
CA THR A 77 -18.06 -9.79 23.21
C THR A 77 -18.46 -8.93 24.42
N SER A 78 -19.31 -9.47 25.30
CA SER A 78 -19.73 -8.79 26.53
C SER A 78 -18.55 -8.48 27.48
N ALA A 79 -17.44 -9.21 27.37
CA ALA A 79 -16.22 -9.00 28.15
C ALA A 79 -15.29 -7.95 27.55
N GLU A 80 -15.40 -7.65 26.25
CA GLU A 80 -14.53 -6.71 25.54
C GLU A 80 -15.11 -5.29 25.58
N ALA A 81 -14.29 -4.32 25.97
CA ALA A 81 -14.70 -2.92 26.03
C ALA A 81 -14.83 -2.30 24.63
N GLU A 82 -13.88 -2.58 23.75
CA GLU A 82 -13.76 -1.98 22.42
C GLU A 82 -13.99 -3.00 21.28
N PRO A 83 -14.61 -2.57 20.17
CA PRO A 83 -14.79 -3.40 18.99
C PRO A 83 -13.47 -3.62 18.24
N THR A 84 -13.22 -4.85 17.84
CA THR A 84 -12.05 -5.21 17.03
C THR A 84 -12.48 -5.74 15.68
N TRP A 85 -11.71 -5.41 14.65
CA TRP A 85 -11.85 -6.02 13.34
C TRP A 85 -10.94 -7.25 13.29
N ARG A 86 -11.53 -8.43 13.08
CA ARG A 86 -10.84 -9.73 13.10
C ARG A 86 -10.64 -10.30 11.70
N GLY A 87 -10.63 -9.45 10.67
CA GLY A 87 -10.55 -9.85 9.26
C GLY A 87 -11.91 -9.98 8.57
N ASP A 88 -13.01 -9.84 9.32
CA ASP A 88 -14.37 -10.02 8.83
C ASP A 88 -14.85 -8.89 7.91
N TRP A 89 -15.24 -9.24 6.69
CA TRP A 89 -15.84 -8.33 5.71
C TRP A 89 -17.33 -8.59 5.59
N LEU A 90 -18.14 -7.54 5.41
CA LEU A 90 -19.60 -7.66 5.39
C LEU A 90 -20.09 -8.59 4.26
N LEU A 91 -19.47 -8.54 3.08
CA LEU A 91 -19.86 -9.38 1.95
C LEU A 91 -19.61 -10.88 2.21
N THR A 92 -18.51 -11.22 2.88
CA THR A 92 -18.07 -12.60 3.11
C THR A 92 -18.18 -12.98 4.59
N PHE A 93 -19.06 -12.30 5.34
CA PHE A 93 -19.20 -12.55 6.76
C PHE A 93 -19.89 -13.90 6.96
N GLU A 94 -19.16 -14.83 7.55
CA GLU A 94 -19.67 -16.15 7.93
C GLU A 94 -20.12 -16.13 9.38
N ARG A 95 -21.04 -17.02 9.75
CA ARG A 95 -21.53 -17.12 11.12
C ARG A 95 -20.38 -17.58 12.03
N PRO A 96 -19.96 -16.79 13.04
CA PRO A 96 -18.99 -17.24 14.02
C PRO A 96 -19.48 -18.47 14.79
N ASP A 97 -18.57 -19.37 15.15
CA ASP A 97 -18.92 -20.62 15.87
C ASP A 97 -19.58 -20.36 17.23
N ASP A 98 -19.28 -19.23 17.86
CA ASP A 98 -19.83 -18.80 19.14
C ASP A 98 -21.19 -18.10 19.02
N PHE A 99 -21.69 -17.87 17.81
CA PHE A 99 -23.01 -17.26 17.59
C PHE A 99 -24.11 -18.32 17.61
N THR A 100 -25.14 -18.08 18.42
CA THR A 100 -26.38 -18.86 18.35
C THR A 100 -27.12 -18.57 17.04
N LEU A 101 -28.13 -19.39 16.72
CA LEU A 101 -28.99 -19.13 15.57
C LEU A 101 -29.72 -17.77 15.71
N GLU A 102 -30.17 -17.44 16.92
CA GLU A 102 -30.82 -16.14 17.20
C GLU A 102 -29.85 -14.97 17.03
N ASP A 103 -28.60 -15.10 17.47
CA ASP A 103 -27.55 -14.10 17.24
C ASP A 103 -27.30 -13.90 15.73
N TRP A 104 -27.27 -14.99 14.97
CA TRP A 104 -27.06 -14.94 13.54
C TRP A 104 -28.20 -14.25 12.80
N GLU A 105 -29.45 -14.59 13.11
CA GLU A 105 -30.62 -13.94 12.53
C GLU A 105 -30.67 -12.44 12.88
N ALA A 106 -30.35 -12.08 14.14
CA ALA A 106 -30.25 -10.70 14.56
C ALA A 106 -29.13 -9.93 13.83
N SER A 107 -28.01 -10.60 13.53
CA SER A 107 -26.91 -10.04 12.75
C SER A 107 -27.32 -9.76 11.30
N LEU A 108 -27.96 -10.73 10.64
CA LEU A 108 -28.47 -10.58 9.28
C LEU A 108 -29.54 -9.47 9.19
N ALA A 109 -30.47 -9.41 10.15
CA ALA A 109 -31.46 -8.35 10.23
C ALA A 109 -30.82 -6.96 10.38
N PHE A 110 -29.73 -6.87 11.16
CA PHE A 110 -28.96 -5.64 11.27
C PHE A 110 -28.25 -5.26 9.96
N PHE A 111 -27.61 -6.22 9.28
CA PHE A 111 -26.95 -5.96 8.00
C PHE A 111 -27.93 -5.50 6.91
N GLY A 112 -29.15 -6.02 6.91
CA GLY A 112 -30.24 -5.59 6.03
C GLY A 112 -30.99 -4.33 6.48
N SER A 113 -30.62 -3.73 7.62
CA SER A 113 -31.36 -2.56 8.16
C SER A 113 -31.14 -1.29 7.32
N PRO A 114 -32.09 -0.34 7.31
CA PRO A 114 -31.94 0.93 6.57
C PRO A 114 -30.63 1.66 6.86
N ARG A 115 -30.20 1.68 8.13
CA ARG A 115 -28.93 2.30 8.53
C ARG A 115 -27.71 1.65 7.90
N SER A 116 -27.71 0.32 7.75
CA SER A 116 -26.61 -0.41 7.11
C SER A 116 -26.60 -0.17 5.61
N LEU A 117 -27.78 -0.07 4.98
CA LEU A 117 -27.93 0.28 3.57
C LEU A 117 -27.47 1.73 3.30
N ASP A 118 -27.82 2.68 4.16
CA ASP A 118 -27.35 4.07 4.07
C ASP A 118 -25.83 4.17 4.19
N LEU A 119 -25.21 3.33 5.03
CA LEU A 119 -23.75 3.23 5.13
C LEU A 119 -23.13 2.75 3.81
N LEU A 120 -23.73 1.75 3.16
CA LEU A 120 -23.22 1.24 1.88
C LEU A 120 -23.30 2.29 0.77
N ASP A 121 -24.38 3.08 0.73
CA ASP A 121 -24.47 4.22 -0.20
C ASP A 121 -23.38 5.28 0.08
N ALA A 122 -23.13 5.57 1.36
CA ALA A 122 -22.07 6.49 1.75
C ALA A 122 -20.66 5.96 1.39
N VAL A 123 -20.46 4.64 1.44
CA VAL A 123 -19.21 3.99 1.01
C VAL A 123 -18.99 4.16 -0.49
N ILE A 124 -20.03 3.93 -1.31
CA ILE A 124 -19.96 4.14 -2.77
C ILE A 124 -19.56 5.58 -3.07
N GLU A 125 -20.25 6.55 -2.47
CA GLU A 125 -19.97 7.97 -2.67
C GLU A 125 -18.55 8.34 -2.21
N ARG A 126 -18.08 7.76 -1.10
CA ARG A 126 -16.71 7.97 -0.62
C ARG A 126 -15.67 7.42 -1.61
N CYS A 127 -15.87 6.22 -2.13
CA CYS A 127 -14.99 5.62 -3.14
C CYS A 127 -14.96 6.48 -4.42
N ARG A 128 -16.12 6.95 -4.87
CA ARG A 128 -16.26 7.83 -6.03
C ARG A 128 -15.50 9.15 -5.85
N ARG A 129 -15.70 9.85 -4.73
CA ARG A 129 -14.97 11.09 -4.44
C ARG A 129 -13.47 10.89 -4.43
N GLN A 130 -13.00 9.78 -3.85
CA GLN A 130 -11.58 9.45 -3.82
C GLN A 130 -11.02 9.21 -5.23
N ALA A 131 -11.79 8.55 -6.10
CA ALA A 131 -11.43 8.35 -7.50
C ALA A 131 -11.37 9.66 -8.29
N GLU A 132 -12.27 10.60 -7.99
CA GLU A 132 -12.31 11.94 -8.61
C GLU A 132 -11.15 12.83 -8.13
N THR A 133 -10.79 12.79 -6.84
CA THR A 133 -9.72 13.64 -6.26
C THR A 133 -8.30 13.09 -6.47
N GLY A 134 -8.13 11.78 -6.60
CA GLY A 134 -6.83 11.14 -6.83
C GLY A 134 -6.13 11.53 -8.15
N GLY A 135 -6.79 12.25 -9.05
CA GLY A 135 -6.26 12.63 -10.37
C GLY A 135 -5.25 13.79 -10.40
N THR A 136 -5.01 14.49 -9.28
CA THR A 136 -4.26 15.77 -9.27
C THR A 136 -3.18 15.82 -8.18
N LEU A 137 -1.94 16.17 -8.55
CA LEU A 137 -0.80 16.35 -7.64
C LEU A 137 -0.22 17.76 -7.78
N GLU A 138 -0.33 18.59 -6.73
CA GLU A 138 0.40 19.86 -6.59
C GLU A 138 1.72 19.66 -5.86
N ILE A 139 2.76 20.39 -6.27
CA ILE A 139 4.17 20.16 -5.93
C ILE A 139 4.75 21.43 -5.28
N GLU A 140 4.59 21.60 -3.97
CA GLU A 140 5.43 22.53 -3.18
C GLU A 140 5.68 21.95 -1.76
N GLY A 141 6.94 21.96 -1.29
CA GLY A 141 7.26 21.82 0.13
C GLY A 141 7.71 20.45 0.70
N PHE A 142 8.44 19.60 -0.05
CA PHE A 142 8.96 18.35 0.52
C PHE A 142 10.16 18.58 1.47
N GLU A 143 9.92 18.59 2.78
CA GLU A 143 10.96 18.48 3.81
C GLU A 143 10.73 17.27 4.75
N PRO A 144 11.78 16.50 5.11
CA PRO A 144 11.64 15.28 5.88
C PRO A 144 11.73 15.54 7.38
N ALA A 145 10.66 15.26 8.11
CA ALA A 145 10.72 14.96 9.53
C ALA A 145 9.86 13.73 9.85
N MET A 146 10.24 13.04 10.90
CA MET A 146 9.97 11.62 11.12
C MET A 146 9.35 11.46 12.53
N ASP A 147 8.05 11.13 12.68
CA ASP A 147 7.47 10.13 13.65
C ASP A 147 6.04 9.61 13.29
N GLY A 148 5.82 8.28 13.45
CA GLY A 148 4.57 7.47 13.26
C GLY A 148 3.69 7.73 12.00
N ARG A 149 3.78 6.94 10.91
CA ARG A 149 3.78 7.62 9.59
C ARG A 149 2.91 7.02 8.45
N PRO A 150 1.59 7.30 8.39
CA PRO A 150 0.86 7.41 7.11
C PRO A 150 1.59 8.34 6.12
N ALA A 151 2.22 9.39 6.66
CA ALA A 151 3.13 10.28 5.95
C ALA A 151 4.33 9.56 5.29
N LEU A 152 4.75 8.37 5.77
CA LEU A 152 5.83 7.60 5.16
C LEU A 152 5.36 6.93 3.87
N ALA A 153 4.16 6.35 3.90
CA ALA A 153 3.47 5.83 2.72
C ALA A 153 3.40 6.88 1.62
N GLU A 154 2.90 8.06 2.01
CA GLU A 154 2.72 9.23 1.16
C GLU A 154 4.04 9.72 0.60
N ARG A 155 5.09 9.81 1.43
CA ARG A 155 6.43 10.21 0.99
C ARG A 155 7.06 9.20 0.04
N LEU A 156 6.93 7.90 0.30
CA LEU A 156 7.41 6.84 -0.60
C LEU A 156 6.67 6.87 -1.94
N ALA A 157 5.36 7.06 -1.89
CA ALA A 157 4.50 7.25 -3.05
C ALA A 157 4.91 8.45 -3.92
N ILE A 158 5.07 9.62 -3.29
CA ILE A 158 5.59 10.85 -3.91
C ILE A 158 6.97 10.58 -4.50
N ALA A 159 7.84 9.89 -3.77
CA ALA A 159 9.17 9.54 -4.24
C ALA A 159 9.13 8.61 -5.46
N VAL A 160 8.23 7.63 -5.55
CA VAL A 160 8.02 6.82 -6.78
C VAL A 160 7.64 7.70 -7.96
N GLY A 161 6.65 8.58 -7.79
CA GLY A 161 6.23 9.49 -8.87
C GLY A 161 7.33 10.47 -9.29
N ASN A 162 8.13 10.93 -8.34
CA ASN A 162 9.27 11.82 -8.60
C ASN A 162 10.44 11.10 -9.26
N ALA A 163 10.70 9.84 -8.90
CA ALA A 163 11.75 9.02 -9.51
C ALA A 163 11.51 8.90 -11.02
N ASP A 164 10.29 8.53 -11.43
CA ASP A 164 9.95 8.41 -12.85
C ASP A 164 10.14 9.73 -13.63
N ARG A 165 9.84 10.87 -13.01
CA ARG A 165 10.04 12.21 -13.62
C ARG A 165 11.52 12.59 -13.69
N LEU A 166 12.26 12.36 -12.61
CA LEU A 166 13.69 12.63 -12.55
C LEU A 166 14.45 11.79 -13.57
N VAL A 167 14.09 10.51 -13.72
CA VAL A 167 14.67 9.59 -14.71
C VAL A 167 14.45 10.10 -16.14
N ARG A 168 13.22 10.55 -16.46
CA ARG A 168 12.95 11.15 -17.78
C ARG A 168 13.79 12.41 -17.99
N ARG A 169 13.76 13.34 -17.04
CA ARG A 169 14.55 14.58 -17.12
C ARG A 169 16.04 14.32 -17.23
N ARG A 170 16.55 13.33 -16.50
CA ARG A 170 17.93 12.87 -16.57
C ARG A 170 18.28 12.42 -17.98
N GLY A 171 17.43 11.60 -18.60
CA GLY A 171 17.60 11.18 -19.99
C GLY A 171 17.59 12.35 -20.98
N ASP A 172 16.68 13.31 -20.80
CA ASP A 172 16.64 14.53 -21.64
C ASP A 172 17.92 15.36 -21.47
N SER A 173 18.36 15.58 -20.23
CA SER A 173 19.59 16.32 -19.91
C SER A 173 20.86 15.61 -20.39
N GLU A 174 20.90 14.28 -20.37
CA GLU A 174 21.99 13.50 -20.97
C GLU A 174 22.07 13.71 -22.49
N LEU A 175 20.94 13.79 -23.18
CA LEU A 175 20.89 14.01 -24.63
C LEU A 175 21.32 15.43 -25.01
N THR A 176 21.08 16.41 -24.15
CA THR A 176 21.44 17.82 -24.37
C THR A 176 22.82 18.20 -23.81
N GLY A 177 23.53 17.27 -23.15
CA GLY A 177 24.87 17.50 -22.58
C GLY A 177 24.87 18.38 -21.33
N GLU A 178 23.80 18.37 -20.55
CA GLU A 178 23.68 19.11 -19.28
C GLU A 178 24.28 18.32 -18.11
N ASP A 179 25.59 18.05 -18.15
CA ASP A 179 26.26 17.14 -17.20
C ASP A 179 26.06 17.53 -15.71
N ASP A 180 26.02 18.83 -15.40
CA ASP A 180 25.75 19.33 -14.05
C ASP A 180 24.33 19.02 -13.56
N VAL A 181 23.36 19.00 -14.47
CA VAL A 181 21.97 18.65 -14.17
C VAL A 181 21.85 17.15 -13.96
N VAL A 182 22.51 16.35 -14.81
CA VAL A 182 22.58 14.89 -14.67
C VAL A 182 23.16 14.51 -13.30
N ARG A 183 24.31 15.10 -12.93
CA ARG A 183 24.95 14.85 -11.62
C ARG A 183 24.03 15.17 -10.44
N ARG A 184 23.34 16.31 -10.47
CA ARG A 184 22.41 16.70 -9.39
C ARG A 184 21.21 15.75 -9.31
N ILE A 185 20.75 15.25 -10.45
CA ILE A 185 19.68 14.25 -10.48
C ILE A 185 20.19 12.93 -9.90
N ASP A 186 21.39 12.49 -10.23
CA ASP A 186 22.00 11.26 -9.68
C ASP A 186 22.12 11.32 -8.15
N GLU A 187 22.65 12.41 -7.61
CA GLU A 187 22.71 12.65 -6.15
C GLU A 187 21.32 12.59 -5.50
N ARG A 188 20.28 13.05 -6.22
CA ARG A 188 18.91 13.02 -5.73
C ARG A 188 18.32 11.60 -5.76
N LEU A 189 18.61 10.82 -6.79
CA LEU A 189 18.18 9.42 -6.90
C LEU A 189 18.83 8.57 -5.80
N GLU A 190 20.12 8.78 -5.50
CA GLU A 190 20.82 8.13 -4.39
C GLU A 190 20.19 8.47 -3.03
N ALA A 191 19.90 9.75 -2.78
CA ALA A 191 19.24 10.16 -1.54
C ALA A 191 17.83 9.54 -1.38
N MET A 192 17.10 9.38 -2.49
CA MET A 192 15.80 8.71 -2.50
C MET A 192 15.93 7.21 -2.25
N TYR A 193 17.01 6.59 -2.74
CA TYR A 193 17.32 5.19 -2.53
C TYR A 193 17.60 4.93 -1.05
N GLU A 194 18.51 5.69 -0.43
CA GLU A 194 18.80 5.58 1.02
C GLU A 194 17.58 5.85 1.90
N PHE A 195 16.69 6.75 1.45
CA PHE A 195 15.42 6.98 2.14
C PHE A 195 14.52 5.75 2.08
N ALA A 196 14.34 5.16 0.89
CA ALA A 196 13.49 4.00 0.69
C ALA A 196 14.03 2.75 1.41
N ASP A 197 15.36 2.55 1.39
CA ASP A 197 16.04 1.43 2.03
C ASP A 197 15.88 1.47 3.55
N ARG A 198 16.17 2.62 4.18
CA ARG A 198 15.92 2.83 5.62
C ARG A 198 14.45 2.70 6.02
N SER A 199 13.54 2.77 5.07
CA SER A 199 12.11 2.61 5.30
C SER A 199 11.66 1.14 5.28
N LEU A 200 12.52 0.20 4.87
CA LEU A 200 12.22 -1.24 4.83
C LEU A 200 12.27 -1.93 6.20
N ASP A 201 13.05 -1.38 7.15
CA ASP A 201 13.29 -1.94 8.49
C ASP A 201 12.13 -1.70 9.48
N VAL A 202 11.06 -1.04 9.05
CA VAL A 202 9.92 -0.69 9.91
C VAL A 202 8.68 -1.40 9.36
N HIS A 203 8.30 -2.51 10.00
CA HIS A 203 7.23 -3.43 9.58
C HIS A 203 5.95 -2.70 9.11
N GLY A 204 5.45 -3.05 7.92
CA GLY A 204 4.16 -2.58 7.41
C GLY A 204 4.01 -2.59 5.88
N PRO A 205 2.85 -2.13 5.37
CA PRO A 205 2.44 -2.23 3.96
C PRO A 205 3.11 -1.26 2.99
N HIS A 206 3.97 -0.38 3.50
CA HIS A 206 4.75 0.54 2.68
C HIS A 206 5.96 -0.13 2.04
N ARG A 207 6.27 -1.38 2.43
CA ARG A 207 7.35 -2.19 1.87
C ARG A 207 7.15 -2.45 0.39
N ALA A 208 5.93 -2.64 -0.09
CA ALA A 208 5.68 -2.77 -1.54
C ALA A 208 6.07 -1.48 -2.29
N ILE A 209 5.72 -0.31 -1.74
CA ILE A 209 6.03 1.00 -2.35
C ILE A 209 7.54 1.28 -2.28
N ALA A 210 8.16 0.97 -1.14
CA ALA A 210 9.61 1.08 -0.96
C ALA A 210 10.35 0.15 -1.92
N HIS A 211 9.94 -1.12 -2.06
CA HIS A 211 10.53 -2.04 -3.03
C HIS A 211 10.33 -1.61 -4.48
N ARG A 212 9.17 -1.01 -4.82
CA ARG A 212 8.99 -0.41 -6.15
C ARG A 212 9.97 0.74 -6.38
N LEU A 213 10.09 1.64 -5.40
CA LEU A 213 11.00 2.78 -5.49
C LEU A 213 12.45 2.32 -5.61
N LEU A 214 12.88 1.40 -4.74
CA LEU A 214 14.22 0.82 -4.77
C LEU A 214 14.49 0.09 -6.08
N ALA A 215 13.53 -0.66 -6.62
CA ALA A 215 13.69 -1.33 -7.91
C ALA A 215 13.93 -0.33 -9.05
N THR A 216 13.13 0.74 -9.10
CA THR A 216 13.32 1.81 -10.11
C THR A 216 14.68 2.49 -9.93
N LEU A 217 15.03 2.89 -8.71
CA LEU A 217 16.25 3.65 -8.45
C LEU A 217 17.51 2.79 -8.67
N ALA A 218 17.53 1.54 -8.19
CA ALA A 218 18.61 0.60 -8.42
C ALA A 218 18.85 0.39 -9.93
N TYR A 219 17.77 0.22 -10.71
CA TYR A 219 17.89 0.05 -12.15
C TYR A 219 18.56 1.25 -12.82
N GLU A 220 18.17 2.46 -12.42
CA GLU A 220 18.64 3.72 -13.02
C GLU A 220 20.06 4.09 -12.56
N LEU A 221 20.42 3.73 -11.33
CA LEU A 221 21.78 3.82 -10.78
C LEU A 221 22.70 2.69 -11.28
N GLY A 222 22.17 1.73 -12.06
CA GLY A 222 22.93 0.67 -12.70
C GLY A 222 23.11 -0.62 -11.88
N ASP A 223 22.52 -0.70 -10.69
CA ASP A 223 22.50 -1.92 -9.88
C ASP A 223 21.34 -2.84 -10.28
N ARG A 224 21.57 -3.64 -11.32
CA ARG A 224 20.54 -4.48 -11.95
C ARG A 224 20.11 -5.65 -11.09
N GLU A 225 21.05 -6.27 -10.40
CA GLU A 225 20.77 -7.40 -9.51
C GLU A 225 19.82 -6.94 -8.40
N ASP A 226 20.12 -5.79 -7.81
CA ASP A 226 19.32 -5.22 -6.74
C ASP A 226 17.96 -4.73 -7.22
N ALA A 227 17.92 -4.17 -8.44
CA ALA A 227 16.67 -3.79 -9.09
C ALA A 227 15.72 -4.97 -9.30
N VAL A 228 16.25 -6.11 -9.78
CA VAL A 228 15.47 -7.35 -9.97
C VAL A 228 15.02 -7.92 -8.63
N ARG A 229 15.90 -7.94 -7.63
CA ARG A 229 15.58 -8.39 -6.26
C ARG A 229 14.39 -7.61 -5.70
N HIS A 230 14.43 -6.28 -5.80
CA HIS A 230 13.37 -5.42 -5.31
C HIS A 230 12.09 -5.47 -6.15
N ALA A 231 12.18 -5.65 -7.47
CA ALA A 231 11.01 -5.84 -8.32
C ALA A 231 10.24 -7.12 -7.97
N ARG A 232 10.95 -8.22 -7.69
CA ARG A 232 10.32 -9.46 -7.23
C ARG A 232 9.69 -9.31 -5.85
N ALA A 233 10.39 -8.65 -4.92
CA ALA A 233 9.83 -8.36 -3.59
C ALA A 233 8.56 -7.49 -3.68
N HIS A 234 8.53 -6.51 -4.59
CA HIS A 234 7.34 -5.71 -4.86
C HIS A 234 6.17 -6.56 -5.37
N GLU A 235 6.43 -7.45 -6.32
CA GLU A 235 5.43 -8.35 -6.91
C GLU A 235 4.80 -9.28 -5.88
N ILE A 236 5.62 -9.86 -5.00
CA ILE A 236 5.16 -10.74 -3.92
C ILE A 236 4.20 -10.00 -2.98
N LEU A 237 4.51 -8.74 -2.64
CA LEU A 237 3.70 -7.94 -1.73
C LEU A 237 2.50 -7.25 -2.40
N LEU A 238 2.58 -7.00 -3.70
CA LEU A 238 1.51 -6.40 -4.50
C LEU A 238 1.42 -7.12 -5.85
N PRO A 239 0.64 -8.22 -5.95
CA PRO A 239 0.52 -9.02 -7.17
C PRO A 239 -0.01 -8.21 -8.38
N ASP A 240 -0.80 -7.16 -8.17
CA ASP A 240 -1.22 -6.25 -9.24
C ASP A 240 -0.04 -5.45 -9.85
N GLY A 241 1.12 -5.45 -9.18
CA GLY A 241 2.39 -4.90 -9.61
C GLY A 241 3.18 -5.78 -10.59
N VAL A 242 2.71 -6.99 -10.93
CA VAL A 242 3.38 -7.92 -11.88
C VAL A 242 3.77 -7.22 -13.18
N ALA A 243 2.91 -6.37 -13.72
CA ALA A 243 3.19 -5.64 -14.96
C ALA A 243 4.40 -4.69 -14.83
N PHE A 244 4.61 -4.07 -13.67
CA PHE A 244 5.81 -3.27 -13.41
C PHE A 244 7.04 -4.18 -13.30
N SER A 245 6.96 -5.22 -12.46
CA SER A 245 8.09 -6.11 -12.18
C SER A 245 8.57 -6.84 -13.44
N HIS A 246 7.65 -7.39 -14.23
CA HIS A 246 7.97 -8.02 -15.51
C HIS A 246 8.64 -7.06 -16.49
N ARG A 247 8.13 -5.82 -16.62
CA ARG A 247 8.73 -4.81 -17.51
C ARG A 247 10.15 -4.45 -17.06
N LEU A 248 10.36 -4.23 -15.77
CA LEU A 248 11.66 -3.86 -15.24
C LEU A 248 12.67 -5.01 -15.37
N ILE A 249 12.29 -6.23 -14.99
CA ILE A 249 13.14 -7.42 -15.10
C ILE A 249 13.51 -7.67 -16.57
N THR A 250 12.55 -7.56 -17.49
CA THR A 250 12.80 -7.71 -18.92
C THR A 250 13.80 -6.67 -19.42
N ARG A 251 13.64 -5.40 -19.01
CA ARG A 251 14.59 -4.32 -19.36
C ARG A 251 15.98 -4.58 -18.78
N ALA A 252 16.09 -5.05 -17.54
CA ALA A 252 17.36 -5.35 -16.89
C ALA A 252 18.10 -6.48 -17.62
N GLN A 253 17.40 -7.56 -17.98
CA GLN A 253 17.95 -8.67 -18.75
C GLN A 253 18.40 -8.27 -20.15
N GLN A 254 17.62 -7.42 -20.85
CA GLN A 254 17.97 -6.89 -22.17
C GLN A 254 19.21 -5.98 -22.12
N ALA A 255 19.35 -5.18 -21.06
CA ALA A 255 20.50 -4.31 -20.87
C ALA A 255 21.80 -5.09 -20.56
N GLU A 256 21.71 -6.24 -19.90
CA GLU A 256 22.84 -7.18 -19.73
C GLU A 256 23.27 -7.81 -21.04
N THR A 257 22.32 -8.24 -21.88
CA THR A 257 22.62 -8.84 -23.20
C THR A 257 23.20 -7.84 -24.19
N ALA A 258 22.85 -6.56 -24.08
CA ALA A 258 23.36 -5.49 -24.93
C ALA A 258 24.76 -4.96 -24.52
N GLY A 259 25.36 -5.48 -23.45
CA GLY A 259 26.69 -5.04 -22.98
C GLY A 259 26.73 -3.57 -22.51
N ALA A 260 25.59 -2.95 -22.25
CA ALA A 260 25.49 -1.58 -21.79
C ALA A 260 25.90 -1.53 -20.31
N VAL A 261 27.20 -1.53 -19.99
CA VAL A 261 27.67 -1.32 -18.62
C VAL A 261 27.64 0.19 -18.35
N ARG A 262 26.64 0.68 -17.61
CA ARG A 262 26.76 1.97 -16.92
C ARG A 262 27.55 1.72 -15.64
N LEU A 263 28.78 2.23 -15.60
CA LEU A 263 29.63 2.22 -14.42
C LEU A 263 29.39 3.51 -13.62
N GLY A 264 28.74 3.41 -12.46
CA GLY A 264 28.96 4.30 -11.31
C GLY A 264 27.72 4.62 -10.46
N PRO A 265 27.88 5.01 -9.17
CA PRO A 265 29.02 4.82 -8.27
C PRO A 265 28.78 3.71 -7.23
N ARG A 266 29.86 3.24 -6.60
CA ARG A 266 29.87 2.21 -5.54
C ARG A 266 29.30 2.76 -4.23
N VAL A 267 28.32 2.09 -3.63
CA VAL A 267 28.05 2.16 -2.19
C VAL A 267 27.81 0.71 -1.70
N ARG A 268 28.86 -0.02 -1.30
CA ARG A 268 29.33 -0.18 0.10
C ARG A 268 28.21 -0.52 1.09
N GLY A 269 28.21 -1.79 1.52
CA GLY A 269 28.00 -2.15 2.93
C GLY A 269 26.71 -2.87 3.25
N GLY A 270 26.67 -4.18 2.99
CA GLY A 270 25.78 -5.08 3.72
C GLY A 270 26.08 -5.10 5.23
N PRO A 271 25.16 -5.65 6.04
CA PRO A 271 25.10 -5.42 7.48
C PRO A 271 26.26 -6.05 8.24
N LEU A 272 26.75 -5.30 9.23
CA LEU A 272 27.56 -5.69 10.39
C LEU A 272 27.66 -7.22 10.63
N GLU A 273 28.71 -7.85 10.11
CA GLU A 273 29.30 -8.99 10.81
C GLU A 273 29.93 -8.44 12.09
N ARG A 274 29.34 -8.84 13.22
CA ARG A 274 29.92 -8.61 14.54
C ARG A 274 31.34 -9.12 14.52
N ALA A 275 32.26 -8.22 14.86
CA ALA A 275 33.60 -8.56 15.29
C ALA A 275 33.53 -9.68 16.34
N GLY A 276 33.82 -10.90 15.92
CA GLY A 276 34.61 -11.77 16.76
C GLY A 276 36.05 -11.30 16.58
N ASP A 277 36.69 -10.92 17.68
CA ASP A 277 38.08 -11.30 17.92
C ASP A 277 38.44 -10.99 19.37
N VAL A 278 38.97 -12.03 20.02
CA VAL A 278 40.14 -12.07 20.92
C VAL A 278 40.31 -10.91 21.90
#